data_AF-A0A7J4S102-F1
#
_entry.id   AF-A0A7J4S102-F1
#
_cell.length_a   1.000
_cell.length_b   1.000
_cell.length_c   1.000
_cell.angle_alpha   90.00
_cell.angle_beta   90.00
_cell.angle_gamma   90.00
#
_symmetry.space_group_name_H-M   'P 1'
#
loop_
_entity.id
_entity.type
_entity.pdbx_description
1 polymer ?
#
loop_
_entity_poly.entity_id
_entity_poly.type
_entity_poly.pdbx_seq_one_letter_code
_entity_poly.pdbx_strand_id
1 'polypeptide(L)'
;MKSTASADRKRSRANLAGEIIGLRVWIADSDCKDLLGIEGKVVDETRNTFLVRTRTGVKRVSKAACKFVFPVDGIVAEGKDLVARPEDRTKKLCARR
;
A
#
# COMPACT_ATOMS: atom_id res chain seq x y z
N MET A 1 -2.02 6.79 -32.52
CA MET A 1 -2.15 5.34 -32.23
C MET A 1 -2.45 5.17 -30.74
N LYS A 2 -3.63 4.63 -30.44
CA LYS A 2 -4.18 4.12 -29.17
C LYS A 2 -3.83 4.86 -27.86
N SER A 3 -4.81 5.64 -27.42
CA SER A 3 -5.20 5.99 -26.07
C SER A 3 -4.78 4.98 -24.98
N THR A 4 -4.24 5.49 -23.86
CA THR A 4 -4.44 5.06 -22.45
C THR A 4 -3.49 5.94 -21.61
N ALA A 5 -3.84 6.56 -20.49
CA ALA A 5 -5.01 6.48 -19.66
C ALA A 5 -5.31 7.88 -19.09
N SER A 6 -6.61 8.14 -19.04
CA SER A 6 -7.25 9.25 -18.37
C SER A 6 -6.91 9.27 -16.87
N ALA A 7 -6.89 10.50 -16.33
CA ALA A 7 -7.25 10.88 -14.97
C ALA A 7 -6.51 10.23 -13.79
N ASP A 8 -5.72 11.05 -13.09
CA ASP A 8 -5.78 11.11 -11.62
C ASP A 8 -5.15 12.44 -11.15
N ARG A 9 -5.92 13.53 -11.19
CA ARG A 9 -5.45 14.89 -10.86
C ARG A 9 -5.96 15.41 -9.50
N LYS A 10 -6.64 14.59 -8.68
CA LYS A 10 -7.17 15.01 -7.38
C LYS A 10 -7.32 13.84 -6.39
N ARG A 11 -6.26 13.48 -5.67
CA ARG A 11 -6.34 12.86 -4.32
C ARG A 11 -4.97 12.84 -3.66
N SER A 12 -4.50 14.03 -3.29
CA SER A 12 -3.35 14.21 -2.40
C SER A 12 -3.84 14.09 -0.96
N ARG A 13 -3.75 12.87 -0.41
CA ARG A 13 -3.81 12.45 1.01
C ARG A 13 -4.09 10.95 1.05
N ALA A 14 -3.05 10.12 1.05
CA ALA A 14 -3.14 8.71 1.40
C ALA A 14 -3.73 8.60 2.81
N ASN A 15 -4.99 8.17 2.88
CA ASN A 15 -5.63 7.91 4.15
C ASN A 15 -5.20 6.53 4.64
N LEU A 16 -4.04 6.44 5.30
CA LEU A 16 -3.58 5.20 5.94
C LEU A 16 -4.56 4.67 7.00
N ALA A 17 -5.50 5.48 7.48
CA ALA A 17 -6.55 5.05 8.41
C ALA A 17 -7.82 4.55 7.69
N GLY A 18 -7.97 4.83 6.39
CA GLY A 18 -9.14 4.47 5.59
C GLY A 18 -8.76 3.69 4.34
N GLU A 19 -8.81 4.36 3.18
CA GLU A 19 -8.75 3.72 1.87
C GLU A 19 -7.32 3.64 1.32
N ILE A 20 -6.72 2.44 1.38
CA ILE A 20 -5.41 2.13 0.78
C ILE A 20 -5.56 1.54 -0.63
N ILE A 21 -6.72 0.94 -0.93
CA ILE A 21 -7.03 0.38 -2.23
C ILE A 21 -6.98 1.49 -3.28
N GLY A 22 -6.27 1.24 -4.36
CA GLY A 22 -6.08 2.17 -5.45
C GLY A 22 -4.83 3.05 -5.34
N LEU A 23 -4.13 3.03 -4.21
CA LEU A 23 -2.88 3.78 -4.06
C LEU A 23 -1.72 3.06 -4.74
N ARG A 24 -0.78 3.86 -5.25
CA ARG A 24 0.54 3.34 -5.67
C ARG A 24 1.41 3.13 -4.46
N VAL A 25 2.11 2.01 -4.42
CA VAL A 25 3.01 1.62 -3.34
C VAL A 25 4.27 0.97 -3.92
N TRP A 26 5.41 1.20 -3.28
CA TRP A 26 6.61 0.39 -3.47
C TRP A 26 7.04 -0.25 -2.14
N ILE A 27 7.75 -1.36 -2.23
CA ILE A 27 8.34 -2.04 -1.06
C ILE A 27 9.79 -1.59 -0.94
N ALA A 28 10.05 -0.75 0.07
CA ALA A 28 11.39 -0.24 0.35
C ALA A 28 12.25 -1.25 1.13
N ASP A 29 11.60 -2.07 1.95
CA ASP A 29 12.28 -3.08 2.75
C ASP A 29 11.37 -4.28 3.01
N SER A 30 11.95 -5.47 3.12
CA SER A 30 11.23 -6.70 3.46
C SER A 30 12.16 -7.76 4.03
N ASP A 31 11.63 -8.53 4.98
CA ASP A 31 12.27 -9.74 5.51
C ASP A 31 12.45 -10.83 4.42
N CYS A 32 11.58 -10.83 3.41
CA CYS A 32 11.67 -11.74 2.29
C CYS A 32 12.23 -11.01 1.06
N LYS A 33 13.41 -11.45 0.59
CA LYS A 33 14.12 -10.83 -0.55
C LYS A 33 13.31 -10.80 -1.84
N ASP A 34 12.39 -11.74 -2.04
CA ASP A 34 11.52 -11.81 -3.23
C ASP A 34 10.47 -10.70 -3.31
N LEU A 35 10.23 -10.02 -2.17
CA LEU A 35 9.27 -8.93 -2.07
C LEU A 35 9.94 -7.56 -2.24
N LEU A 36 11.26 -7.47 -2.11
CA LEU A 36 11.98 -6.20 -2.26
C LEU A 36 11.82 -5.64 -3.68
N GLY A 37 11.58 -4.33 -3.77
CA GLY A 37 11.47 -3.62 -5.05
C GLY A 37 10.18 -3.87 -5.83
N ILE A 38 9.20 -4.59 -5.26
CA ILE A 38 7.86 -4.66 -5.87
C ILE A 38 7.22 -3.27 -5.82
N GLU A 39 6.85 -2.76 -6.98
CA GLU A 39 6.08 -1.54 -7.14
C GLU A 39 4.79 -1.80 -7.91
N GLY A 40 3.72 -1.09 -7.52
CA GLY A 40 2.44 -1.22 -8.22
C GLY A 40 1.30 -0.50 -7.53
N LYS A 41 0.08 -0.79 -8.01
CA LYS A 41 -1.16 -0.27 -7.44
C LYS A 41 -1.77 -1.30 -6.52
N VAL A 42 -2.13 -0.93 -5.29
CA VAL A 42 -2.88 -1.80 -4.39
C VAL A 42 -4.27 -2.02 -4.98
N VAL A 43 -4.62 -3.28 -5.25
CA VAL A 43 -5.94 -3.64 -5.79
C VAL A 43 -6.85 -4.21 -4.72
N ASP A 44 -6.29 -4.79 -3.67
CA ASP A 44 -7.06 -5.35 -2.57
C ASP A 44 -6.22 -5.38 -1.29
N GLU A 45 -6.91 -5.31 -0.16
CA GLU A 45 -6.33 -5.32 1.18
C GLU A 45 -7.07 -6.33 2.05
N THR A 46 -6.28 -7.21 2.65
CA THR A 46 -6.76 -8.08 3.74
C THR A 46 -6.12 -7.64 5.06
N ARG A 47 -6.51 -8.28 6.17
CA ARG A 47 -5.96 -7.98 7.51
C ARG A 47 -4.42 -8.01 7.53
N ASN A 48 -3.82 -9.00 6.87
CA ASN A 48 -2.38 -9.28 6.97
C ASN A 48 -1.63 -9.09 5.64
N THR A 49 -2.32 -9.01 4.50
CA THR A 49 -1.68 -8.96 3.18
C THR A 49 -2.28 -7.88 2.29
N PHE A 50 -1.46 -7.38 1.37
CA PHE A 50 -1.86 -6.52 0.25
C PHE A 50 -1.73 -7.27 -1.06
N LEU A 51 -2.67 -7.05 -1.96
CA LEU A 51 -2.55 -7.45 -3.35
C LEU A 51 -2.11 -6.24 -4.16
N VAL A 52 -0.90 -6.31 -4.70
CA VAL A 52 -0.27 -5.24 -5.47
C VAL A 52 -0.25 -5.65 -6.94
N ARG A 53 -0.93 -4.89 -7.78
CA ARG A 53 -0.88 -5.05 -9.23
C ARG A 53 0.36 -4.37 -9.79
N THR A 54 1.31 -5.19 -10.19
CA THR A 54 2.55 -4.82 -10.89
C THR A 54 2.35 -4.90 -12.40
N ARG A 55 3.37 -4.56 -13.19
CA ARG A 55 3.35 -4.71 -14.65
C ARG A 55 3.25 -6.18 -15.10
N THR A 56 3.76 -7.12 -14.30
CA THR A 56 3.83 -8.55 -14.64
C THR A 56 2.68 -9.36 -14.05
N GLY A 57 1.78 -8.73 -13.28
CA GLY A 57 0.65 -9.41 -12.64
C GLY A 57 0.36 -8.91 -11.24
N VAL A 58 -0.54 -9.60 -10.54
CA VAL A 58 -0.90 -9.30 -9.15
C VAL A 58 -0.02 -10.12 -8.21
N LYS A 59 0.75 -9.45 -7.36
CA LYS A 59 1.56 -10.08 -6.31
C LYS A 59 0.90 -9.88 -4.95
N ARG A 60 0.91 -10.93 -4.13
CA ARG A 60 0.46 -10.87 -2.74
C ARG A 60 1.65 -10.60 -1.84
N VAL A 61 1.52 -9.59 -0.99
CA VAL A 61 2.59 -9.07 -0.14
C VAL A 61 2.13 -9.09 1.30
N SER A 62 2.94 -9.66 2.18
CA SER A 62 2.66 -9.70 3.63
C SER A 62 3.00 -8.36 4.28
N LYS A 63 2.05 -7.79 5.03
CA LYS A 63 2.24 -6.50 5.70
C LYS A 63 3.31 -6.60 6.81
N ALA A 64 3.20 -7.59 7.69
CA ALA A 64 4.08 -7.72 8.85
C ALA A 64 5.58 -7.79 8.50
N ALA A 65 5.90 -8.24 7.28
CA ALA A 65 7.26 -8.48 6.81
C ALA A 65 7.78 -7.39 5.86
N CYS A 66 7.05 -6.29 5.63
CA CYS A 66 7.43 -5.28 4.63
C CYS A 66 7.29 -3.84 5.14
N LYS A 67 8.12 -2.96 4.58
CA LYS A 67 8.03 -1.50 4.70
C LYS A 67 7.51 -0.93 3.39
N PHE A 68 6.37 -0.25 3.47
CA PHE A 68 5.66 0.30 2.32
C PHE A 68 5.91 1.79 2.21
N VAL A 69 6.10 2.27 0.99
CA VAL A 69 6.19 3.69 0.71
C VAL A 69 5.13 4.06 -0.31
N PHE A 70 4.40 5.12 0.02
CA PHE A 70 3.36 5.70 -0.81
C PHE A 70 3.92 6.99 -1.42
N PRO A 71 4.47 6.94 -2.65
CA PRO A 71 5.16 8.09 -3.24
C PRO A 71 4.23 9.28 -3.51
N VAL A 72 2.93 9.04 -3.69
CA VAL A 72 1.92 10.09 -3.92
C VAL A 72 1.86 11.07 -2.74
N ASP A 73 2.15 10.60 -1.53
CA ASP A 73 2.01 11.37 -0.30
C ASP A 73 3.32 11.49 0.49
N GLY A 74 4.39 10.87 0.00
CA GLY A 74 5.68 10.81 0.71
C GLY A 74 5.63 10.03 2.02
N ILE A 75 4.61 9.18 2.20
CA ILE A 75 4.37 8.47 3.45
C ILE A 75 5.11 7.14 3.45
N VAL A 76 5.87 6.89 4.52
CA VAL A 76 6.49 5.59 4.80
C VAL A 76 5.71 4.92 5.92
N ALA A 77 5.20 3.72 5.66
CA ALA A 77 4.44 2.94 6.63
C ALA A 77 5.13 1.60 6.90
N GLU A 78 5.32 1.30 8.17
CA GLU A 78 5.72 -0.04 8.58
C GLU A 78 4.51 -0.97 8.47
N GLY A 79 4.67 -2.07 7.76
CA GLY A 79 3.54 -2.96 7.56
C GLY A 79 3.08 -3.66 8.84
N LYS A 80 3.92 -3.73 9.90
CA LYS A 80 3.53 -4.14 11.26
C LYS A 80 2.43 -3.25 11.86
N ASP A 81 2.52 -1.94 11.62
CA ASP A 81 1.52 -0.99 12.04
C ASP A 81 0.23 -1.14 11.22
N LEU A 82 0.36 -1.50 9.94
CA LEU A 82 -0.75 -1.76 9.01
C LEU A 82 -1.43 -3.14 9.16
N VAL A 83 -0.92 -4.03 10.03
CA VAL A 83 -1.61 -5.30 10.38
C VAL A 83 -2.83 -4.97 11.24
N ALA A 84 -3.92 -4.61 10.57
CA ALA A 84 -5.24 -4.34 11.12
C ALA A 84 -6.25 -4.30 9.96
N ARG A 85 -7.53 -4.49 10.26
CA ARG A 85 -8.58 -4.20 9.30
C ARG A 85 -8.65 -2.68 9.03
N PRO A 86 -9.19 -2.25 7.88
CA PRO A 86 -9.37 -0.82 7.60
C PRO A 86 -10.09 -0.07 8.72
N GLU A 87 -11.19 -0.62 9.23
CA GLU A 87 -11.91 -0.05 10.37
C GLU A 87 -11.08 0.03 11.67
N ASP A 88 -10.23 -0.95 11.94
CA ASP A 88 -9.41 -1.02 13.15
C ASP A 88 -8.14 -0.14 13.06
N ARG A 89 -7.69 0.22 11.84
CA ARG A 89 -6.50 1.06 11.63
C ARG A 89 -6.65 2.44 12.25
N THR A 90 -7.85 3.02 12.20
CA THR A 90 -8.12 4.35 12.74
C THR A 90 -7.84 4.41 14.26
N LYS A 91 -8.25 3.39 15.01
CA LYS A 91 -7.96 3.31 16.45
C LYS A 91 -6.47 3.11 16.74
N LYS A 92 -5.80 2.22 16.00
CA LYS A 92 -4.40 1.86 16.24
C LYS A 92 -3.43 3.03 15.95
N LEU A 93 -3.69 3.79 14.89
CA LEU A 93 -2.87 4.95 14.51
C LEU A 93 -3.16 6.19 15.39
N CYS A 94 -4.41 6.42 15.79
CA CYS A 94 -4.74 7.51 16.71
C CYS A 94 -4.33 7.25 18.17
N ALA A 95 -4.24 5.99 18.62
CA ALA A 95 -3.85 5.65 19.99
C ALA A 95 -2.35 5.86 20.30
N ARG A 96 -1.52 6.11 19.27
CA ARG A 96 -0.08 6.43 19.41
C ARG A 96 0.19 7.94 19.49
N ARG A 97 -0.85 8.77 19.54
CA ARG A 97 -0.76 10.23 19.48
C ARG A 97 -0.94 10.87 20.84
#